data_AF-A0A8T4JWP6-F1
#
_entry.id   AF-A0A8T4JWP6-F1
#
_cell.length_a   1.000
_cell.length_b   1.000
_cell.length_c   1.000
_cell.angle_alpha   90.00
_cell.angle_beta   90.00
_cell.angle_gamma   90.00
#
_symmetry.space_group_name_H-M   'P 1'
#
loop_
_entity.id
_entity.type
_entity.pdbx_description
1 polymer ?
#
loop_
_entity_poly.entity_id
_entity_poly.type
_entity_poly.pdbx_seq_one_letter_code
_entity_poly.pdbx_strand_id
1 'polypeptide(L)'
;MNKNTTDITLSAYFNDIVIGYYEDEGLVKQFGKQLGFDVDHDMFMAVSFLYPSDVNVTAEDREKLNAPAEKVIELSEINKKIQGKQIITCDAGVCAILITEDKASMRQVLDKVKEIVPAEVEKIPTDKRVRVGIGTIEGGIKGIKHTYYNAQDAVKAGEIFKKDRTILEYMGMEIYSSINQMVVNFGDRLTRTVLQQLGDTEKRVLSKYYKCKEDIALTAEQLGMSEDEVKHSLAQVKLNTGLDVNDTEDNFKLHFITIAKKVLENDERIRKSR
;
A
#
# COMPACT_ATOMS: atom_id res chain seq x y z
N MET A 1 10.08 -28.92 33.92
CA MET A 1 11.29 -28.09 33.67
C MET A 1 10.81 -26.74 33.19
N ASN A 2 11.01 -25.70 33.99
CA ASN A 2 10.68 -24.32 33.65
C ASN A 2 11.56 -23.89 32.47
N LYS A 3 10.95 -23.62 31.31
CA LYS A 3 11.61 -22.80 30.30
C LYS A 3 11.70 -21.39 30.88
N ASN A 4 12.90 -20.97 31.23
CA ASN A 4 13.19 -19.57 31.54
C ASN A 4 12.60 -18.70 30.42
N THR A 5 11.82 -17.70 30.83
CA THR A 5 11.27 -16.63 30.01
C THR A 5 12.38 -16.09 29.11
N THR A 6 12.39 -16.53 27.86
CA THR A 6 13.31 -16.05 26.85
C THR A 6 12.83 -14.65 26.52
N ASP A 7 13.67 -13.62 26.65
CA ASP A 7 13.33 -12.21 26.40
C ASP A 7 12.55 -12.06 25.08
N ILE A 8 11.22 -12.02 25.17
CA ILE A 8 10.36 -11.82 24.00
C ILE A 8 10.63 -10.40 23.54
N THR A 9 11.19 -10.23 22.35
CA THR A 9 11.37 -8.90 21.78
C THR A 9 10.03 -8.39 21.23
N LEU A 10 9.85 -7.07 21.21
CA LEU A 10 8.63 -6.47 20.65
C LEU A 10 8.42 -6.87 19.17
N SER A 11 9.50 -7.04 18.41
CA SER A 11 9.43 -7.50 17.03
C SER A 11 8.87 -8.92 16.91
N ALA A 12 9.27 -9.84 17.79
CA ALA A 12 8.73 -11.20 17.81
C ALA A 12 7.25 -11.19 18.20
N TYR A 13 6.90 -10.43 19.25
CA TYR A 13 5.52 -10.26 19.70
C TYR A 13 4.58 -9.80 18.58
N PHE A 14 4.96 -8.74 17.86
CA PHE A 14 4.13 -8.25 16.77
C PHE A 14 4.12 -9.19 15.57
N ASN A 15 5.25 -9.83 15.25
CA ASN A 15 5.33 -10.79 14.16
C ASN A 15 4.35 -11.95 14.38
N ASP A 16 4.28 -12.50 15.59
CA ASP A 16 3.38 -13.59 15.95
C ASP A 16 1.90 -13.17 15.77
N ILE A 17 1.52 -11.97 16.22
CA ILE A 17 0.15 -11.45 16.02
C ILE A 17 -0.18 -11.30 14.53
N VAL A 18 0.74 -10.72 13.77
CA VAL A 18 0.54 -10.42 12.36
C VAL A 18 0.34 -11.69 11.55
N ILE A 19 1.19 -12.71 11.75
CA ILE A 19 1.09 -14.00 11.05
C ILE A 19 -0.03 -14.89 11.62
N GLY A 20 -0.63 -14.49 12.75
CA GLY A 20 -1.67 -15.26 13.43
C GLY A 20 -1.14 -16.47 14.20
N TYR A 21 0.12 -16.43 14.64
CA TYR A 21 0.75 -17.46 15.44
C TYR A 21 0.53 -17.21 16.93
N TYR A 22 -0.73 -17.30 17.35
CA TYR A 22 -1.12 -17.29 18.76
C TYR A 22 -2.43 -18.07 18.94
N GLU A 23 -2.57 -18.77 20.06
CA GLU A 23 -3.77 -19.58 20.37
C GLU A 23 -4.63 -18.95 21.48
N ASP A 24 -4.04 -18.12 22.33
CA ASP A 24 -4.68 -17.52 23.49
C ASP A 24 -4.50 -15.98 23.50
N GLU A 25 -5.60 -15.26 23.27
CA GLU A 25 -5.61 -13.79 23.30
C GLU A 25 -5.30 -13.23 24.70
N GLY A 26 -5.64 -13.94 25.78
CA GLY A 26 -5.32 -13.55 27.14
C GLY A 26 -3.81 -13.56 27.38
N LEU A 27 -3.11 -14.56 26.84
CA LEU A 27 -1.65 -14.64 26.92
C LEU A 27 -0.98 -13.52 26.10
N VAL A 28 -1.51 -13.22 24.90
CA VAL A 28 -1.04 -12.08 24.08
C VAL A 28 -1.14 -10.77 24.87
N LYS A 29 -2.27 -10.51 25.52
CA LYS A 29 -2.47 -9.32 26.35
C LYS A 29 -1.50 -9.28 27.55
N GLN A 30 -1.26 -10.42 28.19
CA GLN A 30 -0.30 -10.51 29.28
C GLN A 30 1.13 -10.18 28.83
N PHE A 31 1.55 -10.66 27.65
CA PHE A 31 2.85 -10.33 27.09
C PHE A 31 2.97 -8.85 26.69
N GLY A 32 1.91 -8.25 26.13
CA GLY A 32 1.87 -6.79 25.91
C GLY A 32 2.16 -6.01 27.20
N LYS A 33 1.51 -6.40 28.31
CA LYS A 33 1.73 -5.78 29.62
C LYS A 33 3.16 -5.97 30.14
N GLN A 34 3.76 -7.14 29.92
CA GLN A 34 5.16 -7.40 30.28
C GLN A 34 6.13 -6.54 29.46
N LEU A 35 5.77 -6.23 28.22
CA LEU A 35 6.53 -5.33 27.34
C LEU A 35 6.28 -3.84 27.64
N GLY A 36 5.32 -3.51 28.50
CA GLY A 36 5.09 -2.14 28.98
C GLY A 36 3.96 -1.38 28.29
N PHE A 37 3.00 -2.07 27.66
CA PHE A 37 1.82 -1.47 27.03
C PHE A 37 0.56 -2.33 27.26
N ASP A 38 -0.63 -1.74 27.12
CA ASP A 38 -1.91 -2.45 27.25
C ASP A 38 -2.61 -2.56 25.90
N VAL A 39 -2.66 -3.77 25.35
CA VAL A 39 -3.25 -4.08 24.03
C VAL A 39 -4.71 -3.65 23.91
N ASP A 40 -5.46 -3.67 25.01
CA ASP A 40 -6.89 -3.32 24.98
C ASP A 40 -7.15 -1.81 25.07
N HIS A 41 -6.17 -1.02 25.52
CA HIS A 41 -6.32 0.42 25.73
C HIS A 41 -5.47 1.26 24.77
N ASP A 42 -4.26 0.82 24.47
CA ASP A 42 -3.33 1.54 23.63
C ASP A 42 -3.69 1.42 22.15
N MET A 43 -3.20 2.38 21.38
CA MET A 43 -3.38 2.50 19.94
C MET A 43 -2.12 2.10 19.20
N PHE A 44 -2.30 1.43 18.06
CA PHE A 44 -1.24 0.92 17.21
C PHE A 44 -1.32 1.55 15.81
N MET A 45 -0.15 1.83 15.24
CA MET A 45 -0.02 2.29 13.85
C MET A 45 1.28 1.76 13.25
N ALA A 46 1.16 0.99 12.17
CA ALA A 46 2.29 0.46 11.42
C ALA A 46 2.83 1.48 10.41
N VAL A 47 4.15 1.53 10.30
CA VAL A 47 4.90 2.27 9.29
C VAL A 47 5.82 1.28 8.58
N SER A 48 5.54 0.99 7.31
CA SER A 48 6.27 0.01 6.51
C SER A 48 7.13 0.67 5.45
N PHE A 49 8.44 0.43 5.49
CA PHE A 49 9.39 0.85 4.47
C PHE A 49 9.61 -0.30 3.52
N LEU A 50 9.20 -0.14 2.26
CA LEU A 50 9.19 -1.21 1.28
C LEU A 50 9.88 -0.78 -0.02
N TYR A 51 10.69 -1.68 -0.56
CA TYR A 51 11.16 -1.61 -1.93
C TYR A 51 10.04 -1.98 -2.92
N PRO A 52 10.19 -1.64 -4.21
CA PRO A 52 9.18 -1.92 -5.22
C PRO A 52 8.88 -3.41 -5.33
N SER A 53 7.61 -3.76 -5.54
CA SER A 53 7.17 -5.18 -5.61
C SER A 53 7.80 -5.99 -6.76
N ASP A 54 8.35 -5.32 -7.78
CA ASP A 54 9.00 -5.91 -8.95
C ASP A 54 10.54 -6.00 -8.83
N VAL A 55 11.08 -5.76 -7.63
CA VAL A 55 12.52 -5.83 -7.35
C VAL A 55 12.84 -6.96 -6.39
N ASN A 56 13.93 -7.69 -6.66
CA ASN A 56 14.46 -8.67 -5.71
C ASN A 56 15.13 -7.95 -4.52
N VAL A 57 14.69 -8.27 -3.30
CA VAL A 57 15.12 -7.63 -2.06
C VAL A 57 15.97 -8.60 -1.25
N THR A 58 17.25 -8.29 -1.11
CA THR A 58 18.23 -9.06 -0.34
C THR A 58 18.13 -8.78 1.16
N ALA A 59 18.82 -9.56 2.00
CA ALA A 59 18.89 -9.26 3.43
C ALA A 59 19.59 -7.92 3.72
N GLU A 60 20.66 -7.63 2.98
CA GLU A 60 21.41 -6.36 3.06
C GLU A 60 20.52 -5.16 2.67
N ASP A 61 19.68 -5.31 1.65
CA ASP A 61 18.71 -4.27 1.28
C ASP A 61 17.76 -3.96 2.45
N ARG A 62 17.21 -4.99 3.12
CA ARG A 62 16.31 -4.78 4.26
C ARG A 62 17.02 -4.11 5.43
N GLU A 63 18.29 -4.44 5.67
CA GLU A 63 19.08 -3.85 6.75
C GLU A 63 19.24 -2.33 6.60
N LYS A 64 19.38 -1.84 5.36
CA LYS A 64 19.45 -0.39 5.05
C LYS A 64 18.19 0.36 5.48
N LEU A 65 17.06 -0.32 5.64
CA LEU A 65 15.79 0.27 6.07
C LEU A 65 15.65 0.33 7.61
N ASN A 66 16.56 -0.26 8.38
CA ASN A 66 16.45 -0.27 9.84
C ASN A 66 16.64 1.14 10.43
N ALA A 67 17.66 1.89 9.97
CA ALA A 67 17.94 3.24 10.46
C ALA A 67 16.74 4.20 10.34
N PRO A 68 16.07 4.35 9.18
CA PRO A 68 14.89 5.20 9.09
C PRO A 68 13.70 4.66 9.92
N ALA A 69 13.55 3.35 10.07
CA ALA A 69 12.52 2.75 10.92
C ALA A 69 12.77 3.02 12.42
N GLU A 70 14.02 2.99 12.88
CA GLU A 70 14.42 3.37 14.24
C GLU A 70 14.09 4.84 14.55
N LYS A 71 14.30 5.74 13.58
CA LYS A 71 13.91 7.15 13.72
C LYS A 71 12.41 7.35 13.90
N VAL A 72 11.60 6.50 13.26
CA VAL A 72 10.14 6.50 13.44
C VAL A 72 9.75 5.92 14.80
N ILE A 73 10.42 4.87 15.28
CA ILE A 73 10.23 4.29 16.61
C ILE A 73 10.49 5.34 17.71
N GLU A 74 11.50 6.19 17.53
CA GLU A 74 11.82 7.32 18.43
C GLU A 74 10.73 8.41 18.47
N LEU A 75 9.63 8.30 17.72
CA LEU A 75 8.52 9.25 17.81
C LEU A 75 7.47 8.85 18.86
N SER A 76 7.42 7.58 19.26
CA SER A 76 6.53 7.11 20.33
C SER A 76 7.26 6.99 21.67
N GLU A 77 6.68 7.60 22.71
CA GLU A 77 7.21 7.51 24.08
C GLU A 77 7.09 6.12 24.68
N ILE A 78 6.09 5.32 24.28
CA ILE A 78 5.97 3.92 24.69
C ILE A 78 7.09 3.12 24.04
N ASN A 79 7.24 3.21 22.71
CA ASN A 79 8.27 2.47 21.99
C ASN A 79 9.69 2.78 22.50
N LYS A 80 10.01 4.04 22.84
CA LYS A 80 11.31 4.42 23.43
C LYS A 80 11.68 3.67 24.71
N LYS A 81 10.68 3.33 25.52
CA LYS A 81 10.90 2.65 26.82
C LYS A 81 11.13 1.15 26.65
N ILE A 82 10.75 0.59 25.51
CA ILE A 82 10.88 -0.84 25.23
C ILE A 82 12.27 -1.14 24.68
N GLN A 83 12.99 -2.03 25.36
CA GLN A 83 14.33 -2.46 24.94
C GLN A 83 14.26 -3.61 23.92
N GLY A 84 15.34 -3.78 23.15
CA GLY A 84 15.47 -4.86 22.18
C GLY A 84 14.87 -4.54 20.81
N LYS A 85 14.81 -5.56 19.94
CA LYS A 85 14.40 -5.40 18.55
C LYS A 85 12.90 -5.12 18.44
N GLN A 86 12.54 -4.04 17.74
CA GLN A 86 11.14 -3.63 17.51
C GLN A 86 10.72 -3.69 16.02
N ILE A 87 11.68 -3.89 15.12
CA ILE A 87 11.45 -3.89 13.67
C ILE A 87 11.10 -5.31 13.19
N ILE A 88 9.99 -5.41 12.48
CA ILE A 88 9.52 -6.63 11.80
C ILE A 88 10.11 -6.65 10.40
N THR A 89 10.65 -7.79 9.99
CA THR A 89 11.12 -8.00 8.62
C THR A 89 9.96 -8.44 7.73
N CYS A 90 9.84 -7.81 6.57
CA CYS A 90 8.83 -8.11 5.56
C CYS A 90 9.50 -8.63 4.27
N ASP A 91 8.73 -9.24 3.37
CA ASP A 91 9.26 -9.74 2.09
C ASP A 91 9.97 -8.64 1.29
N ALA A 92 9.35 -7.46 1.19
CA ALA A 92 9.88 -6.34 0.40
C ALA A 92 10.59 -5.26 1.24
N GLY A 93 10.81 -5.46 2.53
CA GLY A 93 11.40 -4.42 3.38
C GLY A 93 11.24 -4.66 4.88
N VAL A 94 10.87 -3.62 5.62
CA VAL A 94 10.72 -3.67 7.08
C VAL A 94 9.50 -2.89 7.55
N CYS A 95 9.02 -3.19 8.76
CA CYS A 95 7.88 -2.51 9.38
C CYS A 95 8.15 -2.24 10.86
N ALA A 96 7.80 -1.04 11.31
CA ALA A 96 7.72 -0.68 12.72
C ALA A 96 6.25 -0.47 13.10
N ILE A 97 5.84 -0.92 14.28
CA ILE A 97 4.51 -0.64 14.84
C ILE A 97 4.69 0.30 16.02
N LEU A 98 4.14 1.50 15.88
CA LEU A 98 4.14 2.53 16.91
C LEU A 98 2.96 2.31 17.85
N ILE A 99 3.18 2.59 19.13
CA ILE A 99 2.22 2.43 20.22
C ILE A 99 2.02 3.78 20.90
N THR A 100 0.78 4.19 21.16
CA THR A 100 0.49 5.36 22.00
C THR A 100 -0.71 5.10 22.90
N GLU A 101 -0.84 5.86 23.97
CA GLU A 101 -1.90 5.70 24.97
C GLU A 101 -3.30 5.93 24.39
N ASP A 102 -3.40 6.80 23.38
CA ASP A 102 -4.68 7.15 22.77
C ASP A 102 -4.54 7.61 21.30
N LYS A 103 -5.68 7.83 20.65
CA LYS A 103 -5.77 8.26 19.25
C LYS A 103 -5.25 9.68 19.00
N ALA A 104 -5.36 10.58 19.97
CA ALA A 104 -4.89 11.96 19.82
C ALA A 104 -3.37 12.01 19.81
N SER A 105 -2.72 11.27 20.73
CA SER A 105 -1.28 11.07 20.75
C SER A 105 -0.78 10.42 19.46
N MET A 106 -1.46 9.37 18.97
CA MET A 106 -1.07 8.74 17.70
C MET A 106 -1.15 9.70 16.50
N ARG A 107 -2.14 10.61 16.46
CA ARG A 107 -2.24 11.62 15.40
C ARG A 107 -1.06 12.59 15.41
N GLN A 108 -0.60 13.00 16.58
CA GLN A 108 0.60 13.84 16.69
C GLN A 108 1.86 13.10 16.24
N VAL A 109 1.96 11.81 16.58
CA VAL A 109 3.05 10.94 16.10
C VAL A 109 2.99 10.81 14.58
N LEU A 110 1.80 10.59 13.99
CA LEU A 110 1.59 10.52 12.55
C LEU A 110 2.07 11.79 11.82
N ASP A 111 1.76 12.98 12.35
CA ASP A 111 2.22 14.24 11.75
C ASP A 111 3.76 14.33 11.75
N LYS A 112 4.41 13.94 12.86
CA LYS A 112 5.88 13.87 12.94
C LYS A 112 6.47 12.83 12.00
N VAL A 113 5.84 11.65 11.86
CA VAL A 113 6.24 10.61 10.90
C VAL A 113 6.27 11.21 9.50
N LYS A 114 5.23 11.92 9.09
CA LYS A 114 5.15 12.55 7.76
C LYS A 114 6.22 13.62 7.55
N GLU A 115 6.63 14.32 8.61
CA GLU A 115 7.66 15.34 8.57
C GLU A 115 9.07 14.74 8.39
N ILE A 116 9.42 13.70 9.17
CA ILE A 116 10.79 13.17 9.16
C ILE A 116 11.05 12.15 8.04
N VAL A 117 10.04 11.36 7.67
CA VAL A 117 10.20 10.22 6.75
C VAL A 117 10.78 10.63 5.39
N PRO A 118 10.39 11.75 4.74
CA PRO A 118 10.97 12.13 3.45
C PRO A 118 12.49 12.25 3.52
N ALA A 119 13.01 12.95 4.53
CA ALA A 119 14.45 13.14 4.71
C ALA A 119 15.16 11.83 5.11
N GLU A 120 14.52 10.98 5.91
CA GLU A 120 15.10 9.68 6.29
C GLU A 120 15.14 8.69 5.11
N VAL A 121 14.17 8.74 4.20
CA VAL A 121 14.17 7.93 2.98
C VAL A 121 15.27 8.35 2.02
N GLU A 122 15.54 9.65 1.88
CA GLU A 122 16.62 10.17 1.03
C GLU A 122 18.03 9.76 1.51
N LYS A 123 18.19 9.47 2.80
CA LYS A 123 19.47 9.03 3.39
C LYS A 123 19.76 7.54 3.18
N ILE A 124 18.78 6.75 2.72
CA ILE A 124 18.95 5.30 2.54
C ILE A 124 19.98 5.07 1.41
N PRO A 125 21.07 4.32 1.64
CA PRO A 125 22.11 4.09 0.65
C PRO A 125 21.67 3.06 -0.40
N THR A 126 20.72 3.44 -1.24
CA THR A 126 20.13 2.58 -2.27
C THR A 126 19.71 3.39 -3.50
N ASP A 127 19.86 2.80 -4.67
CA ASP A 127 19.36 3.30 -5.95
C ASP A 127 17.90 2.89 -6.22
N LYS A 128 17.38 1.93 -5.44
CA LYS A 128 16.00 1.44 -5.53
C LYS A 128 15.05 2.40 -4.81
N ARG A 129 13.92 2.71 -5.45
CA ARG A 129 12.92 3.61 -4.87
C ARG A 129 12.20 2.98 -3.67
N VAL A 130 12.52 3.42 -2.45
CA VAL A 130 11.79 3.04 -1.24
C VAL A 130 10.49 3.85 -1.12
N ARG A 131 9.42 3.19 -0.68
CA ARG A 131 8.12 3.79 -0.36
C ARG A 131 7.75 3.48 1.07
N VAL A 132 6.95 4.36 1.67
CA VAL A 132 6.53 4.26 3.06
C VAL A 132 5.01 4.18 3.14
N GLY A 133 4.52 3.03 3.55
CA GLY A 133 3.12 2.78 3.85
C GLY A 133 2.81 3.09 5.31
N ILE A 134 1.71 3.78 5.55
CA ILE A 134 1.23 4.09 6.90
C ILE A 134 -0.16 3.47 7.06
N GLY A 135 -0.29 2.60 8.06
CA GLY A 135 -1.54 1.91 8.36
C GLY A 135 -2.56 2.78 9.10
N THR A 136 -3.69 2.17 9.44
CA THR A 136 -4.77 2.78 10.24
C THR A 136 -4.39 2.86 11.72
N ILE A 137 -5.00 3.80 12.45
CA ILE A 137 -4.84 3.92 13.90
C ILE A 137 -5.89 3.04 14.59
N GLU A 138 -5.49 1.87 15.09
CA GLU A 138 -6.39 0.85 15.64
C GLU A 138 -5.91 0.30 16.99
N GLY A 139 -6.85 -0.21 17.81
CA GLY A 139 -6.57 -0.82 19.11
C GLY A 139 -6.83 -2.33 19.08
N GLY A 140 -6.34 -3.05 20.08
CA GLY A 140 -6.54 -4.49 20.21
C GLY A 140 -5.67 -5.34 19.27
N ILE A 141 -5.70 -6.66 19.47
CA ILE A 141 -4.92 -7.64 18.71
C ILE A 141 -5.25 -7.58 17.21
N LYS A 142 -6.55 -7.46 16.88
CA LYS A 142 -6.99 -7.29 15.49
C LYS A 142 -6.47 -5.98 14.90
N GLY A 143 -6.44 -4.90 15.68
CA GLY A 143 -5.92 -3.60 15.25
C GLY A 143 -4.45 -3.65 14.87
N ILE A 144 -3.61 -4.35 15.66
CA ILE A 144 -2.19 -4.60 15.34
C ILE A 144 -2.06 -5.29 13.98
N LYS A 145 -2.84 -6.36 13.75
CA LYS A 145 -2.84 -7.09 12.49
C LYS A 145 -3.31 -6.21 11.32
N HIS A 146 -4.42 -5.50 11.49
CA HIS A 146 -5.00 -4.65 10.47
C HIS A 146 -4.05 -3.53 10.06
N THR A 147 -3.50 -2.78 11.02
CA THR A 147 -2.61 -1.66 10.68
C THR A 147 -1.40 -2.14 9.89
N TYR A 148 -0.84 -3.31 10.22
CA TYR A 148 0.28 -3.90 9.51
C TYR A 148 -0.05 -4.20 8.04
N TYR A 149 -1.16 -4.89 7.78
CA TYR A 149 -1.58 -5.20 6.40
C TYR A 149 -1.99 -3.94 5.63
N ASN A 150 -2.67 -3.00 6.30
CA ASN A 150 -3.06 -1.72 5.72
C ASN A 150 -1.83 -0.90 5.28
N ALA A 151 -0.76 -0.86 6.07
CA ALA A 151 0.48 -0.20 5.67
C ALA A 151 1.07 -0.82 4.40
N GLN A 152 1.13 -2.14 4.31
CA GLN A 152 1.64 -2.83 3.11
C GLN A 152 0.75 -2.62 1.88
N ASP A 153 -0.57 -2.72 2.06
CA ASP A 153 -1.54 -2.56 0.98
C ASP A 153 -1.57 -1.13 0.45
N ALA A 154 -1.29 -0.13 1.30
CA ALA A 154 -1.11 1.25 0.87
C ALA A 154 0.07 1.40 -0.11
N VAL A 155 1.21 0.72 0.15
CA VAL A 155 2.35 0.72 -0.77
C VAL A 155 2.01 0.06 -2.09
N LYS A 156 1.43 -1.15 -2.05
CA LYS A 156 1.05 -1.91 -3.26
C LYS A 156 0.08 -1.11 -4.13
N ALA A 157 -0.95 -0.49 -3.53
CA ALA A 157 -1.88 0.37 -4.26
C ALA A 157 -1.17 1.61 -4.81
N GLY A 158 -0.31 2.25 -4.01
CA GLY A 158 0.44 3.43 -4.46
C GLY A 158 1.39 3.16 -5.62
N GLU A 159 1.98 1.97 -5.73
CA GLU A 159 2.81 1.56 -6.87
C GLU A 159 2.05 1.63 -8.20
N ILE A 160 0.77 1.29 -8.15
CA ILE A 160 -0.11 1.29 -9.33
C ILE A 160 -0.67 2.69 -9.56
N PHE A 161 -1.23 3.32 -8.52
CA PHE A 161 -2.11 4.49 -8.68
C PHE A 161 -1.45 5.83 -8.36
N LYS A 162 -0.40 5.85 -7.54
CA LYS A 162 0.29 7.07 -7.08
C LYS A 162 1.79 6.93 -7.26
N LYS A 163 2.22 6.75 -8.52
CA LYS A 163 3.60 6.42 -8.87
C LYS A 163 4.62 7.38 -8.29
N ASP A 164 4.28 8.67 -8.14
CA ASP A 164 5.21 9.70 -7.69
C ASP A 164 5.22 9.92 -6.17
N ARG A 165 4.32 9.27 -5.42
CA ARG A 165 4.26 9.44 -3.96
C ARG A 165 5.21 8.47 -3.25
N THR A 166 5.98 9.01 -2.31
CA THR A 166 6.84 8.23 -1.40
C THR A 166 6.06 7.79 -0.16
N ILE A 167 5.25 8.68 0.43
CA ILE A 167 4.42 8.38 1.61
C ILE A 167 2.98 8.06 1.17
N LEU A 168 2.46 6.95 1.69
CA LEU A 168 1.18 6.37 1.30
C LEU A 168 0.39 5.98 2.55
N GLU A 169 -0.54 6.84 2.95
CA GLU A 169 -1.47 6.53 4.04
C GLU A 169 -2.61 5.65 3.55
N TYR A 170 -2.93 4.60 4.32
CA TYR A 170 -3.99 3.66 3.96
C TYR A 170 -5.34 4.33 3.78
N MET A 171 -5.69 5.32 4.61
CA MET A 171 -6.96 6.07 4.46
C MET A 171 -7.13 6.67 3.06
N GLY A 172 -6.06 7.15 2.43
CA GLY A 172 -6.10 7.67 1.07
C GLY A 172 -6.01 6.58 -0.02
N MET A 173 -5.61 5.37 0.35
CA MET A 173 -5.39 4.23 -0.54
C MET A 173 -6.46 3.16 -0.44
N GLU A 174 -7.34 3.19 0.57
CA GLU A 174 -8.29 2.12 0.90
C GLU A 174 -9.10 1.67 -0.31
N ILE A 175 -9.77 2.60 -1.00
CA ILE A 175 -10.54 2.29 -2.21
C ILE A 175 -9.65 1.70 -3.31
N TYR A 176 -8.43 2.21 -3.48
CA TYR A 176 -7.48 1.67 -4.44
C TYR A 176 -7.03 0.26 -4.07
N SER A 177 -6.81 -0.03 -2.80
CA SER A 177 -6.46 -1.35 -2.28
C SER A 177 -7.61 -2.33 -2.48
N SER A 178 -8.86 -1.94 -2.21
CA SER A 178 -10.04 -2.77 -2.47
C SER A 178 -10.22 -3.06 -3.96
N ILE A 179 -10.05 -2.06 -4.83
CA ILE A 179 -10.10 -2.25 -6.28
C ILE A 179 -8.98 -3.22 -6.71
N ASN A 180 -7.76 -3.05 -6.19
CA ASN A 180 -6.64 -3.91 -6.51
C ASN A 180 -6.94 -5.38 -6.17
N GLN A 181 -7.41 -5.65 -4.95
CA GLN A 181 -7.79 -7.01 -4.52
C GLN A 181 -8.92 -7.58 -5.39
N MET A 182 -9.96 -6.80 -5.67
CA MET A 182 -11.06 -7.23 -6.53
C MET A 182 -10.58 -7.58 -7.94
N VAL A 183 -9.70 -6.77 -8.53
CA VAL A 183 -9.18 -7.00 -9.88
C VAL A 183 -8.19 -8.16 -9.93
N VAL A 184 -7.33 -8.33 -8.93
CA VAL A 184 -6.43 -9.50 -8.86
C VAL A 184 -7.24 -10.80 -8.80
N ASN A 185 -8.36 -10.81 -8.06
CA ASN A 185 -9.18 -12.01 -7.88
C ASN A 185 -10.18 -12.27 -9.03
N PHE A 186 -10.71 -11.21 -9.65
CA PHE A 186 -11.83 -11.31 -10.60
C PHE A 186 -11.60 -10.57 -11.93
N GLY A 187 -10.42 -10.00 -12.14
CA GLY A 187 -10.13 -9.05 -13.23
C GLY A 187 -10.41 -9.59 -14.62
N ASP A 188 -9.99 -10.82 -14.92
CA ASP A 188 -10.28 -11.46 -16.21
C ASP A 188 -11.80 -11.50 -16.49
N ARG A 189 -12.61 -11.86 -15.50
CA ARG A 189 -14.08 -11.88 -15.65
C ARG A 189 -14.68 -10.48 -15.79
N LEU A 190 -14.07 -9.47 -15.16
CA LEU A 190 -14.52 -8.08 -15.20
C LEU A 190 -14.17 -7.37 -16.51
N THR A 191 -13.02 -7.66 -17.10
CA THR A 191 -12.47 -6.85 -18.19
C THR A 191 -12.50 -7.53 -19.56
N ARG A 192 -12.50 -8.86 -19.62
CA ARG A 192 -12.24 -9.60 -20.87
C ARG A 192 -13.17 -9.22 -22.02
N THR A 193 -14.49 -9.19 -21.79
CA THR A 193 -15.48 -8.94 -22.85
C THR A 193 -15.22 -7.62 -23.58
N VAL A 194 -15.01 -6.54 -22.83
CA VAL A 194 -14.77 -5.21 -23.39
C VAL A 194 -13.36 -5.11 -23.96
N LEU A 195 -12.33 -5.57 -23.24
CA LEU A 195 -10.95 -5.44 -23.69
C LEU A 195 -10.63 -6.28 -24.94
N GLN A 196 -11.30 -7.40 -25.18
CA GLN A 196 -11.13 -8.20 -26.39
C GLN A 196 -11.71 -7.54 -27.65
N GLN A 197 -12.71 -6.66 -27.48
CA GLN A 197 -13.35 -5.94 -28.58
C GLN A 197 -12.60 -4.66 -28.95
N LEU A 198 -11.68 -4.19 -28.11
CA LEU A 198 -10.89 -2.99 -28.35
C LEU A 198 -9.51 -3.32 -28.93
N GLY A 199 -9.13 -2.62 -29.99
CA GLY A 199 -7.77 -2.63 -30.50
C GLY A 199 -6.81 -1.85 -29.59
N ASP A 200 -5.52 -1.90 -29.92
CA ASP A 200 -4.48 -1.24 -29.12
C ASP A 200 -4.62 0.29 -29.14
N THR A 201 -5.04 0.85 -30.27
CA THR A 201 -5.29 2.29 -30.41
C THR A 201 -6.42 2.74 -29.48
N GLU A 202 -7.56 2.05 -29.48
CA GLU A 202 -8.71 2.38 -28.63
C GLU A 202 -8.35 2.23 -27.15
N LYS A 203 -7.67 1.14 -26.77
CA LYS A 203 -7.16 0.94 -25.40
C LYS A 203 -6.24 2.08 -24.98
N ARG A 204 -5.34 2.52 -25.87
CA ARG A 204 -4.37 3.59 -25.61
C ARG A 204 -5.07 4.94 -25.45
N VAL A 205 -5.97 5.29 -26.37
CA VAL A 205 -6.75 6.54 -26.32
C VAL A 205 -7.62 6.57 -25.08
N LEU A 206 -8.41 5.52 -24.81
CA LEU A 206 -9.30 5.46 -23.65
C LEU A 206 -8.54 5.58 -22.31
N SER A 207 -7.41 4.87 -22.19
CA SER A 207 -6.56 4.96 -20.98
C SER A 207 -5.97 6.36 -20.77
N LYS A 208 -5.70 7.09 -21.86
CA LYS A 208 -5.15 8.45 -21.78
C LYS A 208 -6.24 9.49 -21.56
N TYR A 209 -7.39 9.30 -22.18
CA TYR A 209 -8.60 10.10 -22.00
C TYR A 209 -8.97 10.24 -20.52
N TYR A 210 -9.08 9.13 -19.79
CA TYR A 210 -9.37 9.17 -18.35
C TYR A 210 -8.23 9.78 -17.52
N LYS A 211 -6.96 9.60 -17.91
CA LYS A 211 -5.82 10.28 -17.24
C LYS A 211 -5.87 11.79 -17.44
N CYS A 212 -6.41 12.26 -18.56
CA CYS A 212 -6.58 13.67 -18.88
C CYS A 212 -7.92 14.22 -18.37
N LYS A 213 -8.61 13.51 -17.45
CA LYS A 213 -9.90 13.91 -16.89
C LYS A 213 -10.95 14.18 -17.98
N GLU A 214 -10.96 13.31 -19.00
CA GLU A 214 -11.96 13.34 -20.08
C GLU A 214 -11.85 14.58 -21.00
N ASP A 215 -10.69 15.26 -20.96
CA ASP A 215 -10.35 16.38 -21.84
C ASP A 215 -9.78 15.87 -23.17
N ILE A 216 -10.47 16.15 -24.27
CA ILE A 216 -10.08 15.70 -25.61
C ILE A 216 -8.81 16.39 -26.10
N ALA A 217 -8.69 17.70 -25.90
CA ALA A 217 -7.56 18.48 -26.38
C ALA A 217 -6.26 18.06 -25.68
N LEU A 218 -6.30 17.93 -24.34
CA LEU A 218 -5.17 17.45 -23.56
C LEU A 218 -4.83 16.00 -23.89
N THR A 219 -5.83 15.16 -24.16
CA THR A 219 -5.61 13.77 -24.61
C THR A 219 -4.90 13.72 -25.95
N ALA A 220 -5.36 14.53 -26.91
CA ALA A 220 -4.78 14.63 -28.25
C ALA A 220 -3.33 15.10 -28.18
N GLU A 221 -3.06 16.19 -27.45
CA GLU A 221 -1.72 16.72 -27.20
C GLU A 221 -0.80 15.65 -26.63
N GLN A 222 -1.22 14.99 -25.54
CA GLN A 222 -0.38 14.00 -24.86
C GLN A 222 -0.22 12.67 -25.62
N LEU A 223 -0.98 12.44 -26.69
CA LEU A 223 -0.83 11.29 -27.59
C LEU A 223 -0.13 11.63 -28.91
N GLY A 224 0.09 12.92 -29.21
CA GLY A 224 0.53 13.36 -30.53
C GLY A 224 -0.50 13.05 -31.61
N MET A 225 -1.79 13.17 -31.27
CA MET A 225 -2.93 12.98 -32.16
C MET A 225 -3.65 14.31 -32.35
N SER A 226 -4.48 14.40 -33.39
CA SER A 226 -5.49 15.45 -33.50
C SER A 226 -6.71 15.14 -32.61
N GLU A 227 -7.47 16.17 -32.26
CA GLU A 227 -8.72 15.98 -31.51
C GLU A 227 -9.72 15.08 -32.26
N ASP A 228 -9.76 15.17 -33.59
CA ASP A 228 -10.67 14.38 -34.42
C ASP A 228 -10.27 12.89 -34.42
N GLU A 229 -8.98 12.56 -34.40
CA GLU A 229 -8.53 11.18 -34.23
C GLU A 229 -8.88 10.62 -32.85
N VAL A 230 -8.81 11.44 -31.80
CA VAL A 230 -9.26 11.05 -30.45
C VAL A 230 -10.77 10.80 -30.45
N LYS A 231 -11.57 11.74 -30.96
CA LYS A 231 -13.04 11.59 -31.09
C LYS A 231 -13.41 10.36 -31.90
N HIS A 232 -12.71 10.12 -33.01
CA HIS A 232 -12.91 8.94 -33.85
C HIS A 232 -12.64 7.65 -33.06
N SER A 233 -11.52 7.57 -32.33
CA SER A 233 -11.20 6.39 -31.53
C SER A 233 -12.21 6.14 -30.41
N LEU A 234 -12.72 7.18 -29.74
CA LEU A 234 -13.78 7.05 -28.75
C LEU A 234 -15.11 6.60 -29.38
N ALA A 235 -15.42 7.05 -30.60
CA ALA A 235 -16.57 6.54 -31.36
C ALA A 235 -16.41 5.06 -31.72
N GLN A 236 -15.19 4.60 -32.04
CA GLN A 236 -14.91 3.18 -32.27
C GLN A 236 -15.07 2.34 -31.01
N VAL A 237 -14.72 2.87 -29.82
CA VAL A 237 -15.01 2.19 -28.55
C VAL A 237 -16.50 1.89 -28.43
N LYS A 238 -17.36 2.88 -28.73
CA LYS A 238 -18.82 2.71 -28.70
C LYS A 238 -19.31 1.70 -29.74
N LEU A 239 -18.82 1.76 -30.98
CA LEU A 239 -19.22 0.83 -32.03
C LEU A 239 -18.83 -0.62 -31.70
N ASN A 240 -17.63 -0.83 -31.14
CA ASN A 240 -17.11 -2.17 -30.88
C ASN A 240 -17.67 -2.80 -29.60
N THR A 241 -18.00 -1.98 -28.60
CA THR A 241 -18.37 -2.47 -27.26
C THR A 241 -19.82 -2.18 -26.86
N GLY A 242 -20.48 -1.26 -27.56
CA GLY A 242 -21.77 -0.71 -27.17
C GLY A 242 -21.71 0.34 -26.07
N LEU A 243 -20.54 0.60 -25.46
CA LEU A 243 -20.37 1.51 -24.33
C LEU A 243 -19.97 2.93 -24.80
N ASP A 244 -20.73 3.95 -24.39
CA ASP A 244 -20.46 5.35 -24.75
C ASP A 244 -19.77 6.11 -23.61
N VAL A 245 -18.66 6.78 -23.90
CA VAL A 245 -17.97 7.65 -22.93
C VAL A 245 -18.79 8.88 -22.53
N ASN A 246 -19.80 9.25 -23.30
CA ASN A 246 -20.70 10.37 -22.98
C ASN A 246 -21.93 9.94 -22.16
N ASP A 247 -22.20 8.63 -22.07
CA ASP A 247 -23.20 8.09 -21.14
C ASP A 247 -22.55 7.90 -19.76
N THR A 248 -23.24 8.32 -18.70
CA THR A 248 -22.65 8.32 -17.35
C THR A 248 -22.37 6.92 -16.82
N GLU A 249 -23.25 5.96 -17.09
CA GLU A 249 -23.11 4.59 -16.59
C GLU A 249 -22.01 3.85 -17.37
N ASP A 250 -21.99 4.03 -18.69
CA ASP A 250 -21.00 3.40 -19.55
C ASP A 250 -19.61 4.01 -19.40
N ASN A 251 -19.51 5.33 -19.21
CA ASN A 251 -18.27 6.01 -18.85
C ASN A 251 -17.68 5.40 -17.58
N PHE A 252 -18.49 5.21 -16.52
CA PHE A 252 -18.03 4.56 -15.30
C PHE A 252 -17.49 3.14 -15.56
N LYS A 253 -18.23 2.30 -16.32
CA LYS A 253 -17.78 0.94 -16.67
C LYS A 253 -16.45 0.97 -17.41
N LEU A 254 -16.33 1.82 -18.42
CA LEU A 254 -15.11 1.96 -19.23
C LEU A 254 -13.94 2.48 -18.38
N HIS A 255 -14.14 3.49 -17.54
CA HIS A 255 -13.12 4.01 -16.63
C HIS A 255 -12.65 2.90 -15.68
N PHE A 256 -13.58 2.19 -15.03
CA PHE A 256 -13.26 1.07 -14.16
C PHE A 256 -12.45 -0.01 -14.89
N ILE A 257 -12.81 -0.36 -16.12
CA ILE A 257 -12.07 -1.32 -16.95
C ILE A 257 -10.64 -0.83 -17.23
N THR A 258 -10.43 0.46 -17.50
CA THR A 258 -9.07 1.00 -17.67
C THR A 258 -8.23 0.93 -16.39
N ILE A 259 -8.86 1.15 -15.22
CA ILE A 259 -8.22 0.99 -13.91
C ILE A 259 -7.85 -0.48 -13.70
N ALA A 260 -8.78 -1.41 -13.98
CA ALA A 260 -8.55 -2.84 -13.84
C ALA A 260 -7.45 -3.35 -14.77
N LYS A 261 -7.42 -2.89 -16.03
CA LYS A 261 -6.32 -3.18 -16.97
C LYS A 261 -4.96 -2.78 -16.38
N LYS A 262 -4.86 -1.60 -15.77
CA LYS A 262 -3.61 -1.12 -15.15
C LYS A 262 -3.16 -2.00 -13.98
N VAL A 263 -4.10 -2.52 -13.19
CA VAL A 263 -3.80 -3.48 -12.11
C VAL A 263 -3.28 -4.79 -12.68
N LEU A 264 -3.96 -5.36 -13.68
CA LEU A 264 -3.56 -6.62 -14.31
C LEU A 264 -2.16 -6.52 -14.95
N GLU A 265 -1.87 -5.42 -15.65
CA GLU A 265 -0.54 -5.16 -16.22
C GLU A 265 0.55 -5.10 -15.13
N ASN A 266 0.23 -4.51 -13.97
CA ASN A 266 1.17 -4.46 -12.85
C ASN A 266 1.39 -5.84 -12.21
N ASP A 267 0.33 -6.63 -12.05
CA ASP A 267 0.41 -7.99 -11.50
C ASP A 267 1.25 -8.91 -12.42
N GLU A 268 1.02 -8.84 -13.73
CA GLU A 268 1.85 -9.55 -14.72
C GLU A 268 3.32 -9.13 -14.66
N ARG A 269 3.60 -7.83 -14.48
CA ARG A 269 4.97 -7.31 -14.34
C ARG A 269 5.65 -7.90 -13.10
N ILE A 270 4.96 -7.91 -11.95
CA ILE A 270 5.50 -8.49 -10.70
C ILE A 270 5.78 -9.99 -10.89
N ARG A 271 4.87 -10.73 -11.53
CA ARG A 271 5.07 -12.18 -11.78
C ARG A 271 6.27 -12.47 -12.68
N LYS A 272 6.60 -11.60 -13.65
CA LYS A 272 7.76 -11.75 -14.53
C LYS A 272 9.09 -11.44 -13.84
N SER A 273 9.06 -10.64 -12.77
CA SER A 273 10.26 -10.25 -12.01
C SER A 273 10.63 -11.22 -10.88
N ARG A 274 9.77 -12.18 -10.57
CA ARG A 274 9.97 -13.22 -9.55
C ARG A 274 10.46 -14.51 -10.19
#